data_AF-A0A9X7M344-F1
#
_entry.id   AF-A0A9X7M344-F1
#
_cell.length_a   1.000
_cell.length_b   1.000
_cell.length_c   1.000
_cell.angle_alpha   90.00
_cell.angle_beta   90.00
_cell.angle_gamma   90.00
#
_symmetry.space_group_name_H-M   'P 1'
#
loop_
_entity.id
_entity.type
_entity.pdbx_description
1 polymer ?
#
loop_
_entity_poly.entity_id
_entity_poly.type
_entity_poly.pdbx_seq_one_letter_code
_entity_poly.pdbx_strand_id
1 'polypeptide(L)'
;QGNSTVRSTLVECANALVKGAIGLKSKRVKARQKGRRSEVISYADQAVERLQRKYHRMIYQGKPRNVAVTAIARELGCFIWGLETGEIYRK
;
A
#
# COMPACT_ATOMS: atom_id res chain seq x y z
N GLN A 1 22.31 8.24 -12.33
CA GLN A 1 21.38 7.16 -11.97
C GLN A 1 21.03 7.29 -10.49
N GLY A 2 19.76 7.20 -10.12
CA GLY A 2 19.30 7.42 -8.74
C GLY A 2 17.98 6.71 -8.50
N ASN A 3 17.31 7.04 -7.39
CA ASN A 3 16.05 6.46 -6.90
C ASN A 3 14.82 6.54 -7.84
N SER A 4 15.00 6.80 -9.14
CA SER A 4 13.93 6.83 -10.15
C SER A 4 13.21 5.49 -10.26
N THR A 5 13.94 4.37 -10.31
CA THR A 5 13.34 3.03 -10.40
C THR A 5 12.46 2.73 -9.20
N VAL A 6 12.96 2.97 -7.98
CA VAL A 6 12.21 2.78 -6.74
C VAL A 6 10.94 3.63 -6.73
N ARG A 7 11.04 4.91 -7.12
CA ARG A 7 9.89 5.80 -7.22
C ARG A 7 8.86 5.28 -8.22
N SER A 8 9.29 4.87 -9.42
CA SER A 8 8.39 4.34 -10.45
C SER A 8 7.68 3.08 -9.96
N THR A 9 8.41 2.13 -9.37
CA THR A 9 7.83 0.91 -8.80
C THR A 9 6.80 1.22 -7.72
N LEU A 10 7.11 2.12 -6.77
CA LEU A 10 6.16 2.49 -5.72
C LEU A 10 4.89 3.15 -6.28
N VAL A 11 5.03 4.00 -7.30
CA VAL A 11 3.89 4.65 -7.97
C VAL A 11 3.05 3.63 -8.74
N GLU A 12 3.66 2.67 -9.42
CA GLU A 12 2.95 1.59 -10.11
C GLU A 12 2.20 0.69 -9.13
N CYS A 13 2.83 0.31 -8.02
CA CYS A 13 2.19 -0.44 -6.95
C CYS A 13 0.99 0.32 -6.38
N ALA A 14 1.15 1.61 -6.07
CA ALA A 14 0.08 2.48 -5.62
C ALA A 14 -1.08 2.54 -6.61
N ASN A 15 -0.80 2.67 -7.91
CA ASN A 15 -1.80 2.63 -8.96
C ASN A 15 -2.56 1.30 -9.01
N ALA A 16 -1.91 0.17 -8.71
CA ALA A 16 -2.55 -1.14 -8.63
C ALA A 16 -3.47 -1.25 -7.40
N LEU A 17 -3.04 -0.75 -6.24
CA LEU A 17 -3.80 -0.82 -4.99
C LEU A 17 -5.16 -0.11 -5.06
N VAL A 18 -5.22 1.03 -5.77
CA VAL A 18 -6.44 1.86 -5.85
C VAL A 18 -7.49 1.37 -6.84
N LYS A 19 -7.20 0.32 -7.63
CA LYS A 19 -8.15 -0.23 -8.60
C LYS A 19 -9.18 -1.18 -7.99
N GLY A 20 -8.96 -1.65 -6.75
CA GLY A 20 -9.83 -2.61 -6.07
C GLY A 20 -10.74 -1.99 -5.03
N ALA A 21 -11.66 -2.80 -4.49
CA ALA A 21 -12.47 -2.42 -3.33
C ALA A 21 -11.62 -2.35 -2.06
N ILE A 22 -11.98 -1.45 -1.15
CA ILE A 22 -11.27 -1.22 0.11
C ILE A 22 -11.27 -2.51 0.94
N GLY A 23 -10.08 -2.97 1.35
CA GLY A 23 -9.92 -4.15 2.23
C GLY A 23 -10.19 -5.50 1.56
N LEU A 24 -10.57 -5.53 0.28
CA LEU A 24 -10.89 -6.78 -0.41
C LEU A 24 -9.65 -7.34 -1.13
N LYS A 25 -9.16 -8.50 -0.65
CA LYS A 25 -8.05 -9.21 -1.28
C LYS A 25 -8.47 -10.08 -2.46
N SER A 26 -7.74 -9.98 -3.57
CA SER A 26 -7.90 -10.87 -4.73
C SER A 26 -7.48 -12.32 -4.40
N LYS A 27 -8.08 -13.30 -5.11
CA LYS A 27 -7.74 -14.74 -4.98
C LYS A 27 -6.23 -14.98 -5.16
N ARG A 28 -5.60 -14.28 -6.12
CA ARG A 28 -4.17 -14.37 -6.41
C ARG A 28 -3.30 -13.88 -5.25
N VAL A 29 -3.70 -12.82 -4.55
CA VAL A 29 -2.97 -12.32 -3.37
C VAL A 29 -3.07 -13.32 -2.22
N LYS A 30 -4.25 -13.87 -1.96
CA LYS A 30 -4.45 -14.91 -0.92
C LYS A 30 -3.58 -16.15 -1.18
N ALA A 31 -3.49 -16.58 -2.43
CA ALA A 31 -2.63 -17.72 -2.81
C ALA A 31 -1.14 -17.46 -2.51
N ARG A 32 -0.63 -16.26 -2.80
CA ARG A 32 0.78 -15.87 -2.51
C ARG A 32 1.07 -15.70 -1.01
N GLN A 33 0.05 -15.44 -0.21
CA GLN A 33 0.16 -15.30 1.25
C GLN A 33 0.12 -16.65 1.97
N LYS A 34 -0.24 -17.74 1.27
CA LYS A 34 -0.29 -19.08 1.87
C LYS A 34 1.09 -19.45 2.44
N GLY A 35 1.12 -19.83 3.72
CA GLY A 35 2.35 -20.20 4.42
C GLY A 35 3.18 -19.04 4.99
N ARG A 36 2.72 -17.78 4.85
CA ARG A 36 3.36 -16.63 5.53
C ARG A 36 2.81 -16.47 6.96
N ARG A 37 3.61 -15.85 7.83
CA ARG A 37 3.20 -15.50 9.20
C ARG A 37 1.95 -14.62 9.18
N SER A 38 0.96 -14.96 10.03
CA SER A 38 -0.32 -14.25 10.12
C SER A 38 -0.15 -12.78 10.47
N GLU A 39 0.81 -12.44 11.34
CA GLU A 39 1.13 -11.07 11.74
C GLU A 39 1.55 -10.20 10.56
N VAL A 40 2.42 -10.74 9.70
CA VAL A 40 2.89 -10.06 8.48
C VAL A 40 1.73 -9.84 7.50
N ILE A 41 0.84 -10.81 7.38
CA ILE A 41 -0.36 -10.69 6.54
C ILE A 41 -1.29 -9.60 7.10
N SER A 42 -1.53 -9.60 8.42
CA SER A 42 -2.39 -8.63 9.08
C SER A 42 -1.88 -7.20 8.94
N TYR A 43 -0.56 -6.99 9.13
CA TYR A 43 0.06 -5.69 8.93
C TYR A 43 -0.07 -5.20 7.47
N ALA A 44 0.20 -6.08 6.51
CA ALA A 44 0.04 -5.75 5.09
C ALA A 44 -1.41 -5.40 4.74
N ASP A 45 -2.39 -6.10 5.32
CA ASP A 45 -3.81 -5.82 5.12
C ASP A 45 -4.21 -4.45 5.70
N GLN A 46 -3.76 -4.14 6.92
CA GLN A 46 -3.97 -2.84 7.56
C GLN A 46 -3.37 -1.69 6.74
N ALA A 47 -2.15 -1.89 6.23
CA ALA A 47 -1.49 -0.92 5.35
C ALA A 47 -2.31 -0.67 4.08
N VAL A 48 -2.73 -1.73 3.38
CA VAL A 48 -3.53 -1.62 2.15
C VAL A 48 -4.86 -0.90 2.40
N GLU A 49 -5.59 -1.29 3.44
CA GLU A 49 -6.87 -0.67 3.79
C GLU A 49 -6.71 0.83 4.06
N ARG A 50 -5.69 1.21 4.82
CA ARG A 50 -5.38 2.61 5.12
C ARG A 50 -5.03 3.40 3.87
N LEU A 51 -4.16 2.87 3.00
CA LEU A 51 -3.76 3.53 1.76
C LEU A 51 -4.97 3.74 0.82
N GLN A 52 -5.84 2.74 0.69
CA GLN A 52 -7.05 2.83 -0.12
C GLN A 52 -8.02 3.88 0.46
N ARG A 53 -8.27 3.88 1.77
CA ARG A 53 -9.10 4.90 2.44
C ARG A 53 -8.56 6.31 2.23
N LYS A 54 -7.24 6.50 2.38
CA LYS A 54 -6.58 7.78 2.15
C LYS A 54 -6.76 8.25 0.71
N TYR A 55 -6.55 7.35 -0.26
CA TYR A 55 -6.78 7.65 -1.67
C TYR A 55 -8.22 8.11 -1.91
N HIS A 56 -9.22 7.34 -1.49
CA HIS A 56 -10.63 7.68 -1.68
C HIS A 56 -11.00 9.00 -0.99
N ARG A 57 -10.49 9.26 0.20
CA ARG A 57 -10.68 10.56 0.89
C ARG A 57 -10.12 11.72 0.06
N MET A 58 -8.90 11.59 -0.48
CA MET A 58 -8.30 12.64 -1.30
C MET A 58 -9.06 12.87 -2.61
N ILE A 59 -9.53 11.80 -3.26
CA ILE A 59 -10.36 11.91 -4.47
C ILE A 59 -11.69 12.58 -4.15
N TYR A 60 -12.34 12.22 -3.03
CA TYR A 60 -13.58 12.86 -2.58
C TYR A 60 -13.39 14.35 -2.27
N GLN A 61 -12.22 14.75 -1.78
CA GLN A 61 -11.82 16.15 -1.58
C GLN A 61 -11.46 16.89 -2.88
N GLY A 62 -11.66 16.29 -4.06
CA GLY A 62 -11.35 16.89 -5.36
C GLY A 62 -9.87 16.98 -5.69
N LYS A 63 -8.99 16.26 -4.97
CA LYS A 63 -7.55 16.27 -5.28
C LYS A 63 -7.29 15.54 -6.60
N PRO A 64 -6.35 16.03 -7.44
CA PRO A 64 -5.99 15.35 -8.67
C PRO A 64 -5.48 13.93 -8.39
N ARG A 65 -5.86 12.99 -9.25
CA ARG A 65 -5.49 11.57 -9.11
C ARG A 65 -3.99 11.36 -8.91
N ASN A 66 -3.17 12.04 -9.70
CA ASN A 66 -1.71 11.90 -9.64
C ASN A 66 -1.14 12.38 -8.29
N VAL A 67 -1.75 13.40 -7.68
CA VAL A 67 -1.38 13.88 -6.33
C VAL A 67 -1.74 12.82 -5.29
N ALA A 68 -2.95 12.26 -5.36
CA ALA A 68 -3.40 11.20 -4.46
C ALA A 68 -2.52 9.95 -4.57
N VAL A 69 -2.24 9.49 -5.79
CA VAL A 69 -1.37 8.33 -6.06
C VAL A 69 0.05 8.55 -5.52
N THR A 70 0.62 9.73 -5.73
CA THR A 70 1.98 10.00 -5.23
C THR A 70 2.00 10.08 -3.70
N ALA A 71 0.94 10.58 -3.06
CA ALA A 71 0.83 10.61 -1.61
C ALA A 71 0.74 9.22 -0.99
N ILE A 72 -0.03 8.31 -1.58
CA ILE A 72 -0.11 6.92 -1.11
C ILE A 72 1.18 6.13 -1.43
N ALA A 73 1.86 6.42 -2.54
CA ALA A 73 3.13 5.76 -2.89
C ALA A 73 4.24 6.07 -1.87
N ARG A 74 4.29 7.30 -1.35
CA ARG A 74 5.21 7.67 -0.27
C ARG A 74 4.92 6.91 1.02
N GLU A 75 3.65 6.82 1.40
CA GLU A 75 3.23 6.11 2.60
C GLU A 75 3.42 4.59 2.47
N LEU A 76 3.25 4.03 1.28
CA LEU A 76 3.59 2.64 0.97
C LEU A 76 5.07 2.35 1.25
N GLY A 77 5.97 3.27 0.88
CA GLY A 77 7.40 3.15 1.21
C GLY A 77 7.65 3.06 2.72
N CYS A 78 6.92 3.85 3.51
CA CYS A 78 7.02 3.80 4.98
C CYS A 78 6.54 2.45 5.54
N PHE A 79 5.46 1.89 4.99
CA PHE A 79 4.98 0.55 5.40
C PHE A 79 5.97 -0.55 5.06
N ILE A 80 6.60 -0.50 3.89
CA ILE A 80 7.64 -1.46 3.51
C ILE A 80 8.82 -1.35 4.48
N TRP A 81 9.28 -0.14 4.78
CA TRP A 81 10.34 0.08 5.75
C TRP A 81 9.99 -0.46 7.15
N GLY A 82 8.77 -0.19 7.62
CA GLY A 82 8.28 -0.70 8.91
C GLY A 82 8.21 -2.23 8.96
N LEU A 83 7.88 -2.86 7.84
CA LEU A 83 7.89 -4.31 7.72
C LEU A 83 9.31 -4.88 7.81
N GLU A 84 10.27 -4.30 7.09
CA GLU A 84 11.68 -4.73 7.06
C GLU A 84 12.39 -4.51 8.39
N THR A 85 12.06 -3.43 9.12
CA THR A 85 12.68 -3.10 10.41
C THR A 85 12.04 -3.80 11.61
N GLY A 86 10.98 -4.57 11.40
CA GLY A 86 10.29 -5.27 12.49
C GLY A 86 9.42 -4.37 13.37
N GLU A 87 9.20 -3.10 12.98
CA GLU A 87 8.31 -2.12 13.62
C GLU A 87 6.82 -2.43 13.37
N ILE A 88 6.49 -3.72 13.23
CA ILE A 88 5.15 -4.25 12.93
C ILE A 88 4.26 -4.17 14.18
N TYR A 89 4.87 -4.05 15.37
CA TYR A 89 4.21 -4.10 16.67
C TYR A 89 3.96 -2.73 17.32
N ARG A 90 4.39 -1.63 16.71
CA ARG A 90 4.27 -0.30 17.32
C ARG A 90 2.82 0.22 17.20
N LYS A 91 2.03 -0.04 18.25
CA LYS A 91 0.78 0.65 18.56
C LYS A 91 1.03 2.11 18.92
#